data_AF-A0A167CJ40-F1
#
_entry.id   AF-A0A167CJ40-F1
#
_cell.length_a   1.000
_cell.length_b   1.000
_cell.length_c   1.000
_cell.angle_alpha   90.00
_cell.angle_beta   90.00
_cell.angle_gamma   90.00
#
_symmetry.space_group_name_H-M   'P 1'
#
loop_
_entity.id
_entity.type
_entity.pdbx_description
1 polymer ?
#
loop_
_entity_poly.entity_id
_entity_poly.type
_entity_poly.pdbx_seq_one_letter_code
_entity_poly.pdbx_strand_id
1 'polypeptide(L)'
;MPRLSNYDHQRMGELAFQNFGEKRSSSSVRAYENISFWDEMVELARIFGNIQDLNRELVMGKLLQYDDLINRVTDLSSQLESWYTSLPEHIKFSEENLDRFRGVGVARTFLALHIGYHHYGSILYFQFLDETQSPTEVRKHFSSLCAYHAFSLSRLIMLSSHPKRECMPLYNAVGHCVVVSSSVLLHKLLFGEVEEIPTTRDHLESNFAALILLRKYWSNIDTMINRLQVFQNACKLSSDKAFQLDNRMLRFLLQYSMSVEEKTDVDTFIEQSNKIDRHIGIGDSLMASLLESQQSN
;
A
#
# COMPACT_ATOMS: atom_id res chain seq x y z
N MET A 1 -14.33 38.04 -30.15
CA MET A 1 -13.84 36.71 -29.78
C MET A 1 -12.46 36.85 -29.12
N PRO A 2 -12.35 36.72 -27.79
CA PRO A 2 -11.06 36.62 -27.12
C PRO A 2 -10.70 35.15 -26.84
N ARG A 3 -9.43 34.82 -27.08
CA ARG A 3 -8.79 33.52 -26.86
C ARG A 3 -8.74 33.19 -25.36
N LEU A 4 -9.19 32.00 -24.99
CA LEU A 4 -9.02 31.43 -23.65
C LEU A 4 -7.57 30.98 -23.49
N SER A 5 -6.89 31.60 -22.54
CA SER A 5 -5.54 31.31 -22.06
C SER A 5 -5.56 30.11 -21.12
N ASN A 6 -4.61 29.19 -21.35
CA ASN A 6 -4.02 28.20 -20.44
C ASN A 6 -4.55 28.19 -18.99
N TYR A 7 -5.32 27.14 -18.67
CA TYR A 7 -5.49 26.69 -17.28
C TYR A 7 -4.32 25.77 -16.94
N ASP A 8 -3.26 26.33 -16.37
CA ASP A 8 -2.30 25.55 -15.59
C ASP A 8 -3.05 24.90 -14.42
N HIS A 9 -3.18 23.57 -14.46
CA HIS A 9 -3.63 22.76 -13.34
C HIS A 9 -2.56 22.86 -12.24
N GLN A 10 -2.70 23.85 -11.38
CA GLN A 10 -1.88 24.00 -10.19
C GLN A 10 -2.17 22.81 -9.27
N ARG A 11 -1.29 21.79 -9.33
CA ARG A 11 -1.33 20.60 -8.48
C ARG A 11 -1.24 21.03 -7.03
N MET A 12 -2.25 20.70 -6.23
CA MET A 12 -2.22 20.95 -4.78
C MET A 12 -1.14 20.05 -4.15
N GLY A 13 -0.16 20.67 -3.49
CA GLY A 13 0.77 19.95 -2.63
C GLY A 13 0.06 19.34 -1.41
N GLU A 14 0.60 18.27 -0.86
CA GLU A 14 0.06 17.54 0.30
C GLU A 14 -0.21 18.46 1.52
N LEU A 15 0.62 19.48 1.72
CA LEU A 15 0.45 20.53 2.73
C LEU A 15 -0.71 21.50 2.44
N ALA A 16 -1.03 21.76 1.17
CA ALA A 16 -2.15 22.62 0.77
C ALA A 16 -3.49 21.90 0.94
N PHE A 17 -3.51 20.58 0.73
CA PHE A 17 -4.70 19.75 0.92
C PHE A 17 -5.06 19.55 2.40
N GLN A 18 -4.07 19.43 3.29
CA GLN A 18 -4.30 19.36 4.75
C GLN A 18 -5.04 20.60 5.30
N ASN A 19 -4.91 21.75 4.63
CA ASN A 19 -5.52 23.01 5.06
C ASN A 19 -6.87 23.33 4.41
N PHE A 20 -7.37 22.52 3.47
CA PHE A 20 -8.54 22.88 2.65
C PHE A 20 -9.91 22.53 3.28
N GLY A 21 -9.94 22.19 4.57
CA GLY A 21 -11.13 21.63 5.24
C GLY A 21 -11.68 22.39 6.45
N GLU A 22 -11.20 23.58 6.79
CA GLU A 22 -11.57 24.21 8.07
C GLU A 22 -12.25 25.58 7.93
N LYS A 23 -13.57 25.59 7.71
CA LYS A 23 -14.41 26.67 8.23
C LYS A 23 -14.64 26.43 9.72
N ARG A 24 -13.74 26.96 10.55
CA ARG A 24 -13.76 26.82 12.02
C ARG A 24 -14.94 27.58 12.65
N SER A 25 -15.84 26.87 13.32
CA SER A 25 -16.71 27.45 14.34
C SER A 25 -15.97 27.47 15.68
N SER A 26 -15.94 28.64 16.33
CA SER A 26 -15.08 28.99 17.46
C SER A 26 -15.46 28.35 18.82
N SER A 27 -16.39 27.40 18.85
CA SER A 27 -16.84 26.72 20.08
C SER A 27 -16.17 25.36 20.33
N SER A 28 -15.47 24.78 19.35
CA SER A 28 -14.88 23.44 19.46
C SER A 28 -13.43 23.42 20.00
N VAL A 29 -12.78 24.58 20.14
CA VAL A 29 -11.35 24.71 20.45
C VAL A 29 -10.91 24.04 21.76
N ARG A 30 -11.82 23.85 22.73
CA ARG A 30 -11.49 23.22 24.03
C ARG A 30 -11.62 21.69 24.08
N ALA A 31 -12.12 21.03 23.03
CA ALA A 31 -12.29 19.57 23.02
C ALA A 31 -11.11 18.82 22.37
N TYR A 32 -10.17 19.53 21.74
CA TYR A 32 -9.08 18.93 20.93
C TYR A 32 -7.76 18.73 21.67
N GLU A 33 -7.63 19.18 22.92
CA GLU A 33 -6.35 19.16 23.64
C GLU A 33 -5.89 17.74 24.06
N ASN A 34 -6.71 16.70 23.91
CA ASN A 34 -6.40 15.33 24.37
C ASN A 34 -6.51 14.21 23.30
N ILE A 35 -6.58 14.54 22.01
CA ILE A 35 -6.55 13.52 20.93
C ILE A 35 -5.38 13.84 19.99
N SER A 36 -4.18 13.64 20.49
CA SER A 36 -2.95 13.77 19.71
C SER A 36 -2.48 12.39 19.29
N PHE A 37 -2.50 12.09 17.99
CA PHE A 37 -1.89 10.87 17.43
C PHE A 37 -0.38 11.03 17.18
N TRP A 38 0.17 12.22 17.47
CA TRP A 38 1.51 12.60 17.04
C TRP A 38 2.60 11.73 17.66
N ASP A 39 2.50 11.44 18.96
CA ASP A 39 3.48 10.61 19.65
C ASP A 39 3.51 9.20 19.03
N GLU A 40 2.34 8.63 18.78
CA GLU A 40 2.22 7.31 18.14
C GLU A 40 2.69 7.30 16.69
N MET A 41 2.42 8.37 15.94
CA MET A 41 2.91 8.55 14.57
C MET A 41 4.43 8.69 14.51
N VAL A 42 5.03 9.41 15.45
CA VAL A 42 6.49 9.59 15.53
C VAL A 42 7.17 8.25 15.82
N GLU A 43 6.68 7.50 16.80
CA GLU A 43 7.26 6.20 17.13
C GLU A 43 7.09 5.20 15.98
N LEU A 44 5.90 5.16 15.34
CA LEU A 44 5.67 4.31 14.17
C LEU A 44 6.58 4.70 12.98
N ALA A 45 6.82 6.01 12.77
CA ALA A 45 7.72 6.49 11.73
C ALA A 45 9.19 6.12 11.97
N ARG A 46 9.62 5.99 13.23
CA ARG A 46 10.97 5.50 13.57
C ARG A 46 11.14 4.03 13.19
N ILE A 47 10.14 3.20 13.50
CA ILE A 47 10.13 1.79 13.09
C ILE A 47 10.18 1.68 11.56
N PHE A 48 9.40 2.52 10.86
CA PHE A 48 9.44 2.59 9.40
C PHE A 48 10.81 2.93 8.83
N GLY A 49 11.53 3.88 9.43
CA GLY A 49 12.91 4.20 9.04
C GLY A 49 13.82 2.97 9.04
N ASN A 50 13.77 2.18 10.11
CA ASN A 50 14.56 0.95 10.24
C ASN A 50 14.14 -0.13 9.21
N ILE A 51 12.83 -0.25 8.92
CA ILE A 51 12.32 -1.15 7.87
C ILE A 51 12.81 -0.71 6.49
N GLN A 52 12.80 0.60 6.21
CA GLN A 52 13.31 1.15 4.95
C GLN A 52 14.80 0.91 4.77
N ASP A 53 15.59 1.04 5.83
CA ASP A 53 17.03 0.76 5.80
C ASP A 53 17.31 -0.72 5.50
N LEU A 54 16.61 -1.64 6.19
CA LEU A 54 16.69 -3.07 5.90
C LEU A 54 16.33 -3.38 4.44
N ASN A 55 15.19 -2.84 3.98
CA ASN A 55 14.72 -3.04 2.62
C ASN A 55 15.70 -2.49 1.58
N ARG A 56 16.35 -1.34 1.84
CA ARG A 56 17.39 -0.78 0.99
C ARG A 56 18.62 -1.66 0.94
N GLU A 57 19.07 -2.20 2.06
CA GLU A 57 20.22 -3.10 2.12
C GLU A 57 19.98 -4.40 1.36
N LEU A 58 18.78 -4.99 1.49
CA LEU A 58 18.34 -6.16 0.73
C LEU A 58 18.38 -5.90 -0.76
N VAL A 59 17.76 -4.81 -1.17
CA VAL A 59 17.73 -4.30 -2.53
C VAL A 59 19.13 -4.10 -3.10
N MET A 60 20.08 -3.60 -2.30
CA MET A 60 21.47 -3.39 -2.70
C MET A 60 22.34 -4.66 -2.65
N GLY A 61 21.79 -5.80 -2.21
CA GLY A 61 22.56 -7.03 -2.02
C GLY A 61 23.64 -6.93 -0.94
N LYS A 62 23.50 -6.00 0.01
CA LYS A 62 24.46 -5.77 1.10
C LYS A 62 24.32 -6.79 2.22
N LEU A 63 23.18 -7.45 2.31
CA LEU A 63 22.92 -8.46 3.31
C LEU A 63 23.49 -9.80 2.84
N LEU A 64 24.53 -10.26 3.53
CA LEU A 64 25.35 -11.40 3.08
C LEU A 64 24.88 -12.75 3.62
N GLN A 65 24.08 -12.78 4.69
CA GLN A 65 23.64 -14.03 5.33
C GLN A 65 22.13 -14.06 5.61
N TYR A 66 21.53 -15.24 5.41
CA TYR A 66 20.10 -15.47 5.67
C TYR A 66 19.75 -15.33 7.15
N ASP A 67 20.62 -15.76 8.06
CA ASP A 67 20.35 -15.67 9.51
C ASP A 67 20.31 -14.21 9.99
N ASP A 68 21.16 -13.34 9.43
CA ASP A 68 21.13 -11.89 9.71
C ASP A 68 19.80 -11.26 9.25
N LEU A 69 19.26 -11.70 8.11
CA LEU A 69 17.95 -11.28 7.61
C LEU A 69 16.85 -11.65 8.58
N ILE A 70 16.81 -12.92 8.98
CA ILE A 70 15.78 -13.43 9.88
C ILE A 70 15.83 -12.70 11.21
N ASN A 71 17.02 -12.53 11.81
CA ASN A 71 17.17 -11.82 13.08
C ASN A 71 16.66 -10.38 13.00
N ARG A 72 17.00 -9.63 11.95
CA ARG A 72 16.53 -8.25 11.78
C ARG A 72 15.03 -8.15 11.52
N VAL A 73 14.46 -9.06 10.72
CA VAL A 73 13.01 -9.11 10.49
C VAL A 73 12.29 -9.45 11.78
N THR A 74 12.77 -10.42 12.56
CA THR A 74 12.18 -10.78 13.86
C THR A 74 12.21 -9.63 14.86
N ASP A 75 13.31 -8.88 14.93
CA ASP A 75 13.41 -7.70 15.80
C ASP A 75 12.42 -6.61 15.38
N LEU A 76 12.40 -6.24 14.09
CA LEU A 76 11.45 -5.25 13.56
C LEU A 76 9.99 -5.68 13.70
N SER A 77 9.72 -6.97 13.51
CA SER A 77 8.41 -7.59 13.74
C SER A 77 7.95 -7.40 15.19
N SER A 78 8.85 -7.67 16.13
CA SER A 78 8.59 -7.50 17.56
C SER A 78 8.37 -6.02 17.92
N GLN A 79 9.10 -5.09 17.31
CA GLN A 79 8.90 -3.65 17.51
C GLN A 79 7.52 -3.19 17.00
N LEU A 80 7.09 -3.64 15.81
CA LEU A 80 5.76 -3.33 15.27
C LEU A 80 4.64 -3.85 16.19
N GLU A 81 4.74 -5.11 16.62
CA GLU A 81 3.75 -5.73 17.51
C GLU A 81 3.72 -5.04 18.88
N SER A 82 4.90 -4.74 19.45
CA SER A 82 5.01 -4.03 20.72
C SER A 82 4.40 -2.63 20.63
N TRP A 83 4.62 -1.92 19.52
CA TRP A 83 4.01 -0.62 19.29
C TRP A 83 2.48 -0.75 19.27
N TYR A 84 1.91 -1.65 18.47
CA TYR A 84 0.46 -1.81 18.35
C TYR A 84 -0.20 -2.23 19.67
N THR A 85 0.44 -3.14 20.42
CA THR A 85 -0.08 -3.61 21.71
C THR A 85 0.00 -2.55 22.80
N SER A 86 0.98 -1.64 22.74
CA SER A 86 1.13 -0.52 23.66
C SER A 86 0.14 0.63 23.43
N LEU A 87 -0.52 0.68 22.26
CA LEU A 87 -1.49 1.73 21.95
C LEU A 87 -2.60 1.77 23.02
N PRO A 88 -3.01 2.96 23.46
CA PRO A 88 -4.21 3.11 24.28
C PRO A 88 -5.43 2.50 23.58
N GLU A 89 -6.34 1.90 24.36
CA GLU A 89 -7.49 1.18 23.80
C GLU A 89 -8.39 2.05 22.90
N HIS A 90 -8.46 3.34 23.20
CA HIS A 90 -9.22 4.30 22.40
C HIS A 90 -8.53 4.72 21.09
N ILE A 91 -7.25 4.37 20.88
CA ILE A 91 -6.45 4.62 19.66
C ILE A 91 -6.31 3.34 18.82
N LYS A 92 -6.49 2.15 19.42
CA LYS A 92 -6.51 0.90 18.67
C LYS A 92 -7.62 0.88 17.63
N PHE A 93 -7.37 0.17 16.52
CA PHE A 93 -8.37 0.08 15.47
C PHE A 93 -9.58 -0.74 15.95
N SER A 94 -10.74 -0.12 15.89
CA SER A 94 -12.04 -0.77 15.96
C SER A 94 -13.04 0.06 15.15
N GLU A 95 -14.14 -0.54 14.69
CA GLU A 95 -15.18 0.20 13.98
C GLU A 95 -15.85 1.23 14.90
N GLU A 96 -15.95 0.95 16.20
CA GLU A 96 -16.43 1.88 17.22
C GLU A 96 -15.50 3.10 17.35
N ASN A 97 -14.19 2.87 17.48
CA ASN A 97 -13.21 3.95 17.54
C ASN A 97 -13.20 4.76 16.24
N LEU A 98 -13.33 4.10 15.08
CA LEU A 98 -13.45 4.78 13.79
C LEU A 98 -14.67 5.72 13.76
N ASP A 99 -15.85 5.23 14.17
CA ASP A 99 -17.06 6.04 14.20
C ASP A 99 -16.99 7.17 15.23
N ARG A 100 -16.33 6.94 16.37
CA ARG A 100 -16.01 7.98 17.36
C ARG A 100 -15.12 9.08 16.78
N PHE A 101 -14.00 8.73 16.15
CA PHE A 101 -13.10 9.70 15.52
C PHE A 101 -13.71 10.38 14.30
N ARG A 102 -14.67 9.74 13.62
CA ARG A 102 -15.50 10.38 12.59
C ARG A 102 -16.37 11.46 13.21
N GLY A 103 -17.02 11.19 14.34
CA GLY A 103 -17.87 12.15 15.04
C GLY A 103 -17.14 13.43 15.48
N VAL A 104 -15.83 13.35 15.73
CA VAL A 104 -14.98 14.51 16.08
C VAL A 104 -14.15 15.06 14.91
N GLY A 105 -14.32 14.52 13.70
CA GLY A 105 -13.70 15.05 12.47
C GLY A 105 -12.25 14.62 12.19
N VAL A 106 -11.69 13.65 12.92
CA VAL A 106 -10.28 13.20 12.76
C VAL A 106 -10.13 11.75 12.29
N ALA A 107 -11.19 11.13 11.77
CA ALA A 107 -11.17 9.75 11.27
C ALA A 107 -10.10 9.49 10.19
N ARG A 108 -9.80 10.48 9.33
CA ARG A 108 -8.76 10.33 8.28
C ARG A 108 -7.37 10.15 8.88
N THR A 109 -7.04 10.91 9.92
CA THR A 109 -5.77 10.81 10.65
C THR A 109 -5.67 9.49 11.40
N PHE A 110 -6.76 9.09 12.06
CA PHE A 110 -6.86 7.78 12.72
C PHE A 110 -6.65 6.63 11.73
N LEU A 111 -7.28 6.67 10.56
CA LEU A 111 -7.09 5.66 9.52
C LEU A 111 -5.68 5.68 8.94
N ALA A 112 -5.07 6.86 8.74
CA ALA A 112 -3.71 6.96 8.23
C ALA A 112 -2.69 6.27 9.16
N LEU A 113 -2.88 6.37 10.48
CA LEU A 113 -2.07 5.67 11.48
C LEU A 113 -2.10 4.14 11.26
N HIS A 114 -3.30 3.57 11.17
CA HIS A 114 -3.51 2.13 11.03
C HIS A 114 -3.14 1.62 9.63
N ILE A 115 -3.38 2.41 8.58
CA ILE A 115 -2.90 2.14 7.23
C ILE A 115 -1.36 2.09 7.22
N GLY A 116 -0.70 3.05 7.89
CA GLY A 116 0.75 3.05 8.05
C GLY A 116 1.26 1.78 8.72
N TYR A 117 0.67 1.39 9.84
CA TYR A 117 1.02 0.17 10.57
C TYR A 117 0.97 -1.08 9.68
N HIS A 118 -0.16 -1.30 8.99
CA HIS A 118 -0.29 -2.45 8.12
C HIS A 118 0.58 -2.34 6.86
N HIS A 119 0.79 -1.15 6.32
CA HIS A 119 1.69 -0.96 5.19
C HIS A 119 3.13 -1.34 5.58
N TYR A 120 3.60 -0.92 6.76
CA TYR A 120 4.94 -1.19 7.26
C TYR A 120 5.18 -2.67 7.50
N GLY A 121 4.18 -3.39 8.07
CA GLY A 121 4.21 -4.85 8.14
C GLY A 121 4.27 -5.49 6.75
N SER A 122 3.45 -5.04 5.81
CA SER A 122 3.41 -5.59 4.44
C SER A 122 4.78 -5.49 3.75
N ILE A 123 5.46 -4.34 3.86
CA ILE A 123 6.77 -4.15 3.22
C ILE A 123 7.93 -4.84 3.96
N LEU A 124 7.81 -5.07 5.27
CA LEU A 124 8.81 -5.81 6.05
C LEU A 124 8.88 -7.28 5.62
N TYR A 125 7.71 -7.87 5.38
CA TYR A 125 7.61 -9.30 5.07
C TYR A 125 7.54 -9.61 3.57
N PHE A 126 7.48 -8.60 2.70
CA PHE A 126 7.22 -8.77 1.27
C PHE A 126 8.16 -9.76 0.56
N GLN A 127 9.45 -9.74 0.91
CA GLN A 127 10.46 -10.64 0.35
C GLN A 127 10.19 -12.15 0.61
N PHE A 128 9.38 -12.47 1.62
CA PHE A 128 9.05 -13.86 1.97
C PHE A 128 7.90 -14.43 1.13
N LEU A 129 7.34 -13.63 0.22
CA LEU A 129 6.43 -14.09 -0.82
C LEU A 129 7.18 -14.84 -1.96
N ASP A 130 8.50 -14.77 -2.04
CA ASP A 130 9.27 -15.52 -3.05
C ASP A 130 9.12 -17.03 -2.88
N GLU A 131 8.51 -17.67 -3.87
CA GLU A 131 8.18 -19.10 -3.90
C GLU A 131 9.32 -19.98 -4.42
N THR A 132 10.35 -19.37 -5.03
CA THR A 132 11.51 -20.11 -5.54
C THR A 132 12.45 -20.57 -4.43
N GLN A 133 12.35 -19.96 -3.25
CA GLN A 133 13.19 -20.29 -2.11
C GLN A 133 12.61 -21.48 -1.34
N SER A 134 13.49 -22.32 -0.80
CA SER A 134 13.08 -23.51 -0.06
C SER A 134 12.14 -23.14 1.10
N PRO A 135 10.97 -23.78 1.20
CA PRO A 135 10.00 -23.46 2.24
C PRO A 135 10.57 -23.86 3.60
N THR A 136 10.74 -22.87 4.47
CA THR A 136 11.02 -23.08 5.90
C THR A 136 9.83 -22.58 6.71
N GLU A 137 9.66 -23.09 7.93
CA GLU A 137 8.57 -22.66 8.81
C GLU A 137 8.63 -21.15 9.10
N VAL A 138 9.84 -20.59 9.21
CA VAL A 138 10.04 -19.15 9.39
C VAL A 138 9.57 -18.36 8.16
N ARG A 139 9.89 -18.82 6.94
CA ARG A 139 9.40 -18.15 5.71
C ARG A 139 7.89 -18.22 5.57
N LYS A 140 7.29 -19.38 5.86
CA LYS A 140 5.83 -19.53 5.84
C LYS A 140 5.16 -18.58 6.84
N HIS A 141 5.73 -18.45 8.03
CA HIS A 141 5.25 -17.53 9.05
C HIS A 141 5.34 -16.06 8.59
N PHE A 142 6.47 -15.62 8.03
CA PHE A 142 6.56 -14.25 7.53
C PHE A 142 5.69 -14.00 6.29
N SER A 143 5.54 -14.98 5.40
CA SER A 143 4.60 -14.90 4.28
C SER A 143 3.14 -14.75 4.75
N SER A 144 2.75 -15.45 5.81
CA SER A 144 1.40 -15.31 6.38
C SER A 144 1.20 -13.95 7.07
N LEU A 145 2.21 -13.43 7.78
CA LEU A 145 2.17 -12.07 8.31
C LEU A 145 2.07 -11.01 7.20
N CYS A 146 2.80 -11.18 6.09
CA CYS A 146 2.68 -10.30 4.93
C CYS A 146 1.24 -10.24 4.42
N ALA A 147 0.61 -11.41 4.29
CA ALA A 147 -0.79 -11.54 3.86
C ALA A 147 -1.73 -10.86 4.85
N TYR A 148 -1.58 -11.16 6.15
CA TYR A 148 -2.39 -10.59 7.22
C TYR A 148 -2.41 -9.06 7.18
N HIS A 149 -1.23 -8.44 7.06
CA HIS A 149 -1.13 -7.00 6.99
C HIS A 149 -1.76 -6.43 5.71
N ALA A 150 -1.53 -7.06 4.55
CA ALA A 150 -2.13 -6.60 3.28
C ALA A 150 -3.66 -6.68 3.28
N PHE A 151 -4.24 -7.78 3.78
CA PHE A 151 -5.69 -7.94 3.95
C PHE A 151 -6.25 -6.93 4.93
N SER A 152 -5.60 -6.75 6.08
CA SER A 152 -6.05 -5.78 7.08
C SER A 152 -6.04 -4.36 6.53
N LEU A 153 -5.01 -3.97 5.78
CA LEU A 153 -4.96 -2.68 5.08
C LEU A 153 -6.11 -2.53 4.08
N SER A 154 -6.32 -3.53 3.24
CA SER A 154 -7.40 -3.50 2.24
C SER A 154 -8.78 -3.41 2.92
N ARG A 155 -8.98 -4.09 4.05
CA ARG A 155 -10.18 -3.94 4.87
C ARG A 155 -10.37 -2.50 5.37
N LEU A 156 -9.31 -1.81 5.82
CA LEU A 156 -9.41 -0.40 6.21
C LEU A 156 -9.85 0.49 5.04
N ILE A 157 -9.32 0.23 3.84
CA ILE A 157 -9.69 0.94 2.61
C ILE A 157 -11.15 0.69 2.26
N MET A 158 -11.58 -0.57 2.28
CA MET A 158 -12.97 -0.96 2.03
C MET A 158 -13.94 -0.30 3.01
N LEU A 159 -13.64 -0.38 4.31
CA LEU A 159 -14.47 0.21 5.36
C LEU A 159 -14.56 1.74 5.24
N SER A 160 -13.45 2.40 4.94
CA SER A 160 -13.39 3.87 4.86
C SER A 160 -13.98 4.45 3.57
N SER A 161 -14.02 3.65 2.50
CA SER A 161 -14.60 3.99 1.20
C SER A 161 -16.12 3.82 1.16
N HIS A 162 -16.72 3.19 2.17
CA HIS A 162 -18.15 2.97 2.23
C HIS A 162 -18.92 4.33 2.24
N PRO A 163 -19.98 4.52 1.42
CA PRO A 163 -20.70 5.80 1.31
C PRO A 163 -21.29 6.34 2.62
N LYS A 164 -21.56 5.45 3.60
CA LYS A 164 -22.03 5.85 4.94
C LYS A 164 -20.93 6.46 5.83
N ARG A 165 -19.66 6.34 5.46
CA ARG A 165 -18.52 6.80 6.27
C ARG A 165 -17.76 7.95 5.63
N GLU A 166 -17.52 7.89 4.32
CA GLU A 166 -16.82 8.93 3.53
C GLU A 166 -15.53 9.46 4.21
N CYS A 167 -14.82 8.58 4.92
CA CYS A 167 -13.65 8.93 5.73
C CYS A 167 -12.33 8.42 5.15
N MET A 168 -12.34 7.90 3.92
CA MET A 168 -11.13 7.45 3.23
C MET A 168 -10.07 8.58 3.21
N PRO A 169 -8.84 8.31 3.68
CA PRO A 169 -7.77 9.28 3.58
C PRO A 169 -7.33 9.41 2.12
N LEU A 170 -7.41 10.62 1.57
CA LEU A 170 -7.14 10.90 0.16
C LEU A 170 -5.69 11.38 -0.08
N TYR A 171 -4.73 10.90 0.72
CA TYR A 171 -3.32 11.28 0.60
C TYR A 171 -2.63 10.46 -0.50
N ASN A 172 -1.64 11.05 -1.16
CA ASN A 172 -0.85 10.36 -2.18
C ASN A 172 -0.18 9.09 -1.64
N ALA A 173 0.33 9.14 -0.41
CA ALA A 173 0.94 7.99 0.27
C ALA A 173 -0.01 6.79 0.41
N VAL A 174 -1.32 7.02 0.53
CA VAL A 174 -2.32 5.95 0.59
C VAL A 174 -2.38 5.19 -0.72
N GLY A 175 -2.23 5.88 -1.86
CA GLY A 175 -2.15 5.23 -3.17
C GLY A 175 -1.01 4.21 -3.22
N HIS A 176 0.15 4.57 -2.67
CA HIS A 176 1.28 3.64 -2.58
C HIS A 176 0.98 2.45 -1.67
N CYS A 177 0.40 2.71 -0.49
CA CYS A 177 -0.01 1.66 0.45
C CYS A 177 -0.97 0.66 -0.19
N VAL A 178 -1.95 1.15 -0.96
CA VAL A 178 -2.94 0.34 -1.68
C VAL A 178 -2.29 -0.48 -2.81
N VAL A 179 -1.34 0.10 -3.55
CA VAL A 179 -0.60 -0.66 -4.58
C VAL A 179 0.18 -1.81 -3.97
N VAL A 180 0.88 -1.57 -2.86
CA VAL A 180 1.66 -2.61 -2.17
C VAL A 180 0.75 -3.72 -1.64
N SER A 181 -0.36 -3.38 -0.98
CA SER A 181 -1.29 -4.42 -0.50
C SER A 181 -1.94 -5.17 -1.66
N SER A 182 -2.31 -4.51 -2.76
CA SER A 182 -2.81 -5.17 -3.96
C SER A 182 -1.80 -6.12 -4.60
N SER A 183 -0.49 -5.82 -4.56
CA SER A 183 0.54 -6.75 -5.03
C SER A 183 0.56 -8.04 -4.20
N VAL A 184 0.46 -7.93 -2.86
CA VAL A 184 0.37 -9.11 -1.98
C VAL A 184 -0.92 -9.90 -2.25
N LEU A 185 -2.05 -9.21 -2.44
CA LEU A 185 -3.33 -9.87 -2.73
C LEU A 185 -3.33 -10.54 -4.11
N LEU A 186 -2.71 -9.95 -5.13
CA LEU A 186 -2.53 -10.59 -6.43
C LEU A 186 -1.67 -11.85 -6.34
N HIS A 187 -0.61 -11.81 -5.53
CA HIS A 187 0.17 -13.00 -5.23
C HIS A 187 -0.72 -14.09 -4.59
N LYS A 188 -1.55 -13.74 -3.60
CA LYS A 188 -2.46 -14.71 -2.97
C LYS A 188 -3.55 -15.21 -3.92
N LEU A 189 -4.02 -14.37 -4.84
CA LEU A 189 -4.98 -14.79 -5.86
C LEU A 189 -4.39 -15.84 -6.81
N LEU A 190 -3.10 -15.72 -7.15
CA LEU A 190 -2.44 -16.57 -8.15
C LEU A 190 -1.82 -17.84 -7.56
N PHE A 191 -1.35 -17.77 -6.31
CA PHE A 191 -0.60 -18.86 -5.69
C PHE A 191 -1.14 -19.30 -4.31
N GLY A 192 -2.23 -18.68 -3.84
CA GLY A 192 -2.89 -19.05 -2.59
C GLY A 192 -3.88 -20.21 -2.74
N GLU A 193 -4.58 -20.49 -1.65
CA GLU A 193 -5.60 -21.54 -1.58
C GLU A 193 -6.88 -21.12 -2.34
N VAL A 194 -7.57 -22.08 -2.95
CA VAL A 194 -8.76 -21.82 -3.79
C VAL A 194 -9.90 -21.18 -2.98
N GLU A 195 -10.01 -21.53 -1.71
CA GLU A 195 -11.02 -21.03 -0.78
C GLU A 195 -10.84 -19.54 -0.46
N GLU A 196 -9.62 -19.01 -0.59
CA GLU A 196 -9.30 -17.60 -0.31
C GLU A 196 -9.58 -16.69 -1.52
N ILE A 197 -9.77 -17.25 -2.72
CA ILE A 197 -9.95 -16.50 -3.98
C ILE A 197 -11.12 -15.50 -3.93
N PRO A 198 -12.35 -15.86 -3.49
CA PRO A 198 -13.47 -14.92 -3.50
C PRO A 198 -13.20 -13.71 -2.61
N THR A 199 -12.74 -13.95 -1.39
CA THR A 199 -12.41 -12.87 -0.44
C THR A 199 -11.27 -12.00 -0.97
N THR A 200 -10.24 -12.60 -1.55
CA THR A 200 -9.11 -11.87 -2.15
C THR A 200 -9.57 -10.96 -3.28
N ARG A 201 -10.51 -11.43 -4.11
CA ARG A 201 -11.10 -10.65 -5.21
C ARG A 201 -11.86 -9.42 -4.70
N ASP A 202 -12.71 -9.57 -3.69
CA ASP A 202 -13.47 -8.45 -3.11
C ASP A 202 -12.54 -7.33 -2.59
N HIS A 203 -11.43 -7.72 -1.95
CA HIS A 203 -10.42 -6.80 -1.45
C HIS A 203 -9.67 -6.09 -2.59
N LEU A 204 -9.30 -6.81 -3.66
CA LEU A 204 -8.68 -6.23 -4.85
C LEU A 204 -9.62 -5.24 -5.54
N GLU A 205 -10.88 -5.58 -5.74
CA GLU A 205 -11.88 -4.68 -6.35
C GLU A 205 -12.02 -3.38 -5.54
N SER A 206 -12.10 -3.49 -4.21
CA SER A 206 -12.14 -2.33 -3.32
C SER A 206 -10.88 -1.46 -3.44
N ASN A 207 -9.70 -2.08 -3.46
CA ASN A 207 -8.43 -1.39 -3.64
C ASN A 207 -8.36 -0.65 -4.99
N PHE A 208 -8.82 -1.28 -6.09
CA PHE A 208 -8.84 -0.63 -7.41
C PHE A 208 -9.81 0.55 -7.45
N ALA A 209 -11.00 0.43 -6.84
CA ALA A 209 -11.93 1.55 -6.72
C ALA A 209 -11.29 2.73 -5.96
N ALA A 210 -10.56 2.43 -4.88
CA ALA A 210 -9.79 3.42 -4.13
C ALA A 210 -8.69 4.10 -4.97
N LEU A 211 -7.94 3.36 -5.78
CA LEU A 211 -6.93 3.92 -6.70
C LEU A 211 -7.56 4.83 -7.76
N ILE A 212 -8.70 4.42 -8.35
CA ILE A 212 -9.46 5.25 -9.31
C ILE A 212 -9.94 6.54 -8.65
N LEU A 213 -10.37 6.48 -7.39
CA LEU A 213 -10.74 7.69 -6.63
C LEU A 213 -9.53 8.59 -6.41
N LEU A 214 -8.40 8.05 -5.95
CA LEU A 214 -7.17 8.81 -5.71
C LEU A 214 -6.59 9.45 -6.98
N ARG A 215 -6.75 8.80 -8.14
CA ARG A 215 -6.34 9.31 -9.46
C ARG A 215 -6.99 10.65 -9.81
N LYS A 216 -8.18 10.95 -9.26
CA LYS A 216 -8.83 12.26 -9.44
C LYS A 216 -8.05 13.41 -8.79
N TYR A 217 -7.22 13.11 -7.79
CA TYR A 217 -6.50 14.09 -6.98
C TYR A 217 -4.99 14.09 -7.26
N TRP A 218 -4.42 12.93 -7.60
CA TRP A 218 -2.97 12.74 -7.69
C TRP A 218 -2.55 12.13 -9.03
N SER A 219 -1.76 12.88 -9.81
CA SER A 219 -1.35 12.47 -11.17
C SER A 219 -0.36 11.31 -11.22
N ASN A 220 0.36 11.05 -10.13
CA ASN A 220 1.33 9.96 -10.04
C ASN A 220 0.67 8.61 -9.71
N ILE A 221 -0.64 8.57 -9.44
CA ILE A 221 -1.39 7.33 -9.23
C ILE A 221 -1.39 6.47 -10.49
N ASP A 222 -1.46 7.07 -11.69
CA ASP A 222 -1.33 6.33 -12.94
C ASP A 222 0.00 5.57 -13.00
N THR A 223 1.10 6.20 -12.55
CA THR A 223 2.39 5.52 -12.44
C THR A 223 2.33 4.35 -11.46
N MET A 224 1.69 4.51 -10.30
CA MET A 224 1.55 3.43 -9.31
C MET A 224 0.69 2.27 -9.83
N ILE A 225 -0.40 2.57 -10.54
CA ILE A 225 -1.24 1.56 -11.19
C ILE A 225 -0.43 0.80 -12.23
N ASN A 226 0.34 1.48 -13.09
CA ASN A 226 1.21 0.82 -14.06
C ASN A 226 2.21 -0.12 -13.36
N ARG A 227 2.71 0.24 -12.18
CA ARG A 227 3.56 -0.67 -11.39
C ARG A 227 2.82 -1.94 -10.99
N LEU A 228 1.59 -1.81 -10.50
CA LEU A 228 0.78 -2.98 -10.16
C LEU A 228 0.52 -3.90 -11.36
N GLN A 229 0.34 -3.34 -12.56
CA GLN A 229 0.14 -4.13 -13.79
C GLN A 229 1.41 -4.91 -14.18
N VAL A 230 2.58 -4.27 -14.12
CA VAL A 230 3.86 -4.94 -14.36
C VAL A 230 4.06 -6.09 -13.37
N PHE A 231 3.73 -5.88 -12.09
CA PHE A 231 3.75 -6.94 -11.08
C PHE A 231 2.82 -8.10 -11.44
N GLN A 232 1.56 -7.81 -11.78
CA GLN A 232 0.59 -8.83 -12.17
C GLN A 232 1.07 -9.66 -13.37
N ASN A 233 1.61 -8.99 -14.39
CA ASN A 233 2.11 -9.65 -15.59
C ASN A 233 3.29 -10.57 -15.26
N ALA A 234 4.18 -10.15 -14.37
CA ALA A 234 5.27 -10.99 -13.90
C ALA A 234 4.74 -12.21 -13.13
N CYS A 235 3.76 -12.05 -12.24
CA CYS A 235 3.14 -13.19 -11.56
C CYS A 235 2.45 -14.16 -12.53
N LYS A 236 1.74 -13.66 -13.55
CA LYS A 236 1.12 -14.49 -14.59
C LYS A 236 2.15 -15.27 -15.40
N LEU A 237 3.28 -14.66 -15.78
CA LEU A 237 4.35 -15.35 -16.49
C LEU A 237 5.03 -16.44 -15.64
N SER A 238 4.93 -16.30 -14.31
CA SER A 238 5.37 -17.30 -13.33
C SER A 238 4.28 -18.31 -12.94
N SER A 239 3.06 -18.27 -13.47
CA SER A 239 2.06 -19.29 -13.10
C SER A 239 2.46 -20.72 -13.53
N ASP A 240 3.35 -20.84 -14.52
CA ASP A 240 3.92 -22.12 -14.98
C ASP A 240 5.28 -22.45 -14.32
N LYS A 241 5.89 -21.53 -13.56
CA LYS A 241 7.20 -21.68 -12.87
C LYS A 241 7.21 -20.87 -11.58
N ALA A 242 7.47 -21.50 -10.43
CA ALA A 242 7.53 -20.87 -9.09
C ALA A 242 7.92 -19.38 -9.15
N PHE A 243 7.04 -18.52 -8.62
CA PHE A 243 7.21 -17.06 -8.71
C PHE A 243 8.49 -16.60 -8.03
N GLN A 244 9.38 -16.00 -8.83
CA GLN A 244 10.60 -15.40 -8.34
C GLN A 244 10.36 -13.92 -8.08
N LEU A 245 10.32 -13.56 -6.81
CA LEU A 245 10.34 -12.16 -6.40
C LEU A 245 11.77 -11.65 -6.56
N ASP A 246 12.10 -11.20 -7.77
CA ASP A 246 13.44 -10.68 -8.01
C ASP A 246 13.66 -9.36 -7.25
N ASN A 247 14.93 -9.05 -6.93
CA ASN A 247 15.28 -7.81 -6.22
C ASN A 247 14.83 -6.54 -6.96
N ARG A 248 14.48 -6.64 -8.25
CA ARG A 248 13.95 -5.54 -9.06
C ARG A 248 12.48 -5.30 -8.76
N MET A 249 11.68 -6.33 -8.50
CA MET A 249 10.30 -6.23 -8.05
C MET A 249 10.19 -5.69 -6.62
N LEU A 250 11.11 -6.09 -5.74
CA LEU A 250 11.26 -5.52 -4.41
C LEU A 250 11.64 -4.03 -4.49
N ARG A 251 12.64 -3.67 -5.32
CA ARG A 251 12.95 -2.26 -5.64
C ARG A 251 11.70 -1.52 -6.14
N PHE A 252 11.02 -2.08 -7.11
CA PHE A 252 9.91 -1.44 -7.82
C PHE A 252 8.71 -1.12 -6.91
N LEU A 253 8.41 -2.00 -5.96
CA LEU A 253 7.32 -1.84 -5.01
C LEU A 253 7.72 -1.08 -3.73
N LEU A 254 9.00 -1.01 -3.37
CA LEU A 254 9.47 -0.32 -2.17
C LEU A 254 10.04 1.07 -2.43
N GLN A 255 10.44 1.38 -3.66
CA GLN A 255 11.08 2.64 -4.07
C GLN A 255 10.06 3.77 -4.28
N TYR A 256 9.18 3.95 -3.30
CA TYR A 256 8.53 5.24 -3.02
C TYR A 256 9.31 6.03 -1.94
N SER A 257 10.40 5.49 -1.39
CA SER A 257 11.21 6.14 -0.35
C SER A 257 12.44 6.93 -0.84
N MET A 258 12.64 7.10 -2.15
CA MET A 258 13.70 7.98 -2.68
C MET A 258 13.14 8.93 -3.73
N SER A 259 13.49 10.21 -3.57
CA SER A 259 13.20 11.31 -4.47
C SER A 259 13.50 10.97 -5.92
N VAL A 260 12.79 11.67 -6.81
CA VAL A 260 12.69 11.56 -8.28
C VAL A 260 14.03 11.64 -9.06
N GLU A 261 15.19 11.58 -8.40
CA GLU A 261 16.50 11.88 -9.00
C GLU A 261 17.30 10.68 -9.53
N GLU A 262 16.87 9.44 -9.32
CA GLU A 262 17.47 8.27 -10.00
C GLU A 262 16.47 7.61 -10.96
N LYS A 263 16.22 8.28 -12.09
CA LYS A 263 15.33 7.81 -13.16
C LYS A 263 15.97 6.86 -14.17
N THR A 264 17.26 6.55 -14.08
CA THR A 264 17.97 5.94 -15.21
C THR A 264 17.73 4.44 -15.40
N ASP A 265 17.41 3.67 -14.35
CA ASP A 265 17.20 2.21 -14.45
C ASP A 265 15.72 1.79 -14.55
N VAL A 266 14.80 2.64 -14.08
CA VAL A 266 13.35 2.38 -14.08
C VAL A 266 12.77 2.50 -15.48
N ASP A 267 13.28 3.45 -16.27
CA ASP A 267 12.82 3.70 -17.64
C ASP A 267 13.17 2.54 -18.58
N THR A 268 14.28 1.81 -18.33
CA THR A 268 14.68 0.66 -19.16
C THR A 268 13.76 -0.55 -18.99
N PHE A 269 13.22 -0.77 -17.77
CA PHE A 269 12.23 -1.81 -17.49
C PHE A 269 10.87 -1.48 -18.09
N ILE A 270 10.45 -0.22 -17.96
CA ILE A 270 9.21 0.30 -18.52
C ILE A 270 9.23 0.24 -20.06
N GLU A 271 10.36 0.57 -20.70
CA GLU A 271 10.52 0.46 -22.17
C GLU A 271 10.49 -0.98 -22.69
N GLN A 272 10.96 -1.94 -21.91
CA GLN A 272 10.92 -3.36 -22.27
C GLN A 272 9.52 -3.95 -22.14
N SER A 273 8.77 -3.58 -21.08
CA SER A 273 7.37 -4.00 -20.91
C SER A 273 6.42 -3.28 -21.90
N ASN A 274 6.62 -1.99 -22.14
CA ASN A 274 5.79 -1.19 -23.07
C ASN A 274 6.01 -1.52 -24.55
N LYS A 275 7.06 -2.27 -24.89
CA LYS A 275 7.21 -2.83 -26.25
C LYS A 275 6.20 -3.94 -26.52
N ILE A 276 5.61 -4.54 -25.49
CA ILE A 276 4.66 -5.66 -25.60
C ILE A 276 3.20 -5.15 -25.67
N ASP A 277 2.86 -4.03 -25.02
CA ASP A 277 1.46 -3.56 -24.88
C ASP A 277 1.11 -2.30 -25.71
N ARG A 278 1.52 -2.25 -26.99
CA ARG A 278 0.96 -1.24 -27.91
C ARG A 278 -0.26 -1.78 -28.63
N HIS A 279 -1.36 -1.94 -27.90
CA HIS A 279 -2.75 -1.71 -28.33
C HIS A 279 -3.68 -2.19 -27.21
N ILE A 280 -4.43 -1.25 -26.60
CA ILE A 280 -5.65 -1.39 -25.77
C ILE A 280 -5.54 -0.50 -24.51
N GLY A 281 -6.63 0.20 -24.18
CA GLY A 281 -6.71 1.18 -23.09
C GLY A 281 -6.37 0.56 -21.72
N ILE A 282 -5.44 1.22 -21.02
CA ILE A 282 -4.70 0.72 -19.84
C ILE A 282 -5.59 0.40 -18.63
N GLY A 283 -6.73 1.09 -18.46
CA GLY A 283 -7.66 0.83 -17.35
C GLY A 283 -8.68 -0.29 -17.63
N ASP A 284 -9.10 -0.43 -18.87
CA ASP A 284 -10.12 -1.40 -19.26
C ASP A 284 -9.53 -2.81 -19.43
N SER A 285 -8.24 -2.91 -19.80
CA SER A 285 -7.52 -4.18 -19.93
C SER A 285 -7.33 -4.94 -18.60
N LEU A 286 -7.16 -4.22 -17.48
CA LEU A 286 -6.98 -4.86 -16.17
C LEU A 286 -8.29 -5.42 -15.61
N MET A 287 -9.38 -4.65 -15.75
CA MET A 287 -10.72 -5.11 -15.41
C MET A 287 -11.17 -6.23 -16.37
N ALA A 288 -10.84 -6.13 -17.66
CA ALA A 288 -11.07 -7.21 -18.63
C ALA A 288 -10.25 -8.47 -18.28
N SER A 289 -8.99 -8.35 -17.86
CA SER A 289 -8.18 -9.47 -17.38
C SER A 289 -8.73 -10.13 -16.10
N LEU A 290 -9.29 -9.34 -15.18
CA LEU A 290 -10.00 -9.85 -14.00
C LEU A 290 -11.32 -10.53 -14.40
N LEU A 291 -11.98 -10.05 -15.46
CA LEU A 291 -13.19 -10.65 -16.03
C LEU A 291 -12.91 -11.90 -16.90
N GLU A 292 -11.77 -11.98 -17.58
CA GLU A 292 -11.35 -13.17 -18.35
C GLU A 292 -11.01 -14.34 -17.42
N SER A 293 -10.48 -14.05 -16.23
CA SER A 293 -10.35 -15.05 -15.15
C SER A 293 -11.69 -15.57 -14.60
N GLN A 294 -12.84 -15.00 -15.03
CA GLN A 294 -14.19 -15.50 -14.72
C GLN A 294 -14.64 -16.61 -15.70
N GLN A 295 -13.94 -16.85 -16.81
CA GLN A 295 -14.39 -17.77 -17.87
C GLN A 295 -13.55 -19.04 -18.00
N SER A 296 -12.47 -19.18 -17.22
CA SER A 296 -11.66 -20.41 -17.14
C SER A 296 -11.58 -20.89 -15.70
N ASN A 297 -12.73 -21.29 -15.16
CA ASN A 297 -12.93 -22.34 -14.13
C ASN A 297 -14.42 -22.61 -13.97
#